data_AF-A0A6L6ZP26-F1
#
_entry.id   AF-A0A6L6ZP26-F1
#
_cell.length_a   1.000
_cell.length_b   1.000
_cell.length_c   1.000
_cell.angle_alpha   90.00
_cell.angle_beta   90.00
_cell.angle_gamma   90.00
#
_symmetry.space_group_name_H-M   'P 1'
#
loop_
_entity.id
_entity.type
_entity.pdbx_description
1 polymer ?
#
loop_
_entity_poly.entity_id
_entity_poly.type
_entity_poly.pdbx_seq_one_letter_code
_entity_poly.pdbx_strand_id
1 'polypeptide(L)'
;MIFVVATKNHYLEYGLSALLKREKVIIARTFFIPDNRWHILEYDEPYVIICDSNLARLMSCMFHGRKYFQLDADYITGLKDIQNVKHRSVWEHAPNARALTMSEMVVMFGYIYRQSRPCRLASEMGVNTKTVNTFLYTGMAKNGLQGKSVKSLVGRESANNNRSIIRAGNI
;
A
#
# COMPACT_ATOMS: atom_id res chain seq x y z
N MET A 1 -9.77 12.11 5.78
CA MET A 1 -8.44 11.55 5.45
C MET A 1 -8.08 10.48 6.47
N ILE A 2 -7.49 9.37 6.01
CA ILE A 2 -7.06 8.24 6.86
C ILE A 2 -5.56 8.04 6.71
N PHE A 3 -4.85 7.84 7.82
CA PHE A 3 -3.43 7.49 7.82
C PHE A 3 -3.26 5.97 7.81
N VAL A 4 -2.32 5.46 7.03
CA VAL A 4 -1.96 4.05 6.97
C VAL A 4 -0.47 3.94 7.31
N VAL A 5 -0.13 3.31 8.42
CA VAL A 5 1.26 3.10 8.84
C VAL A 5 1.67 1.68 8.49
N ALA A 6 2.68 1.53 7.65
CA ALA A 6 3.21 0.25 7.21
C ALA A 6 4.74 0.22 7.35
N THR A 7 5.24 -0.38 8.43
CA THR A 7 6.68 -0.56 8.62
C THR A 7 6.99 -1.91 9.26
N LYS A 8 8.19 -2.44 8.99
CA LYS A 8 8.73 -3.58 9.75
C LYS A 8 9.37 -3.15 11.08
N ASN A 9 9.69 -1.86 11.25
CA ASN A 9 10.29 -1.34 12.47
C ASN A 9 9.22 -1.06 13.53
N HIS A 10 9.17 -1.89 14.57
CA HIS A 10 8.21 -1.77 15.66
C HIS A 10 8.32 -0.46 16.46
N TYR A 11 9.54 0.05 16.65
CA TYR A 11 9.75 1.30 17.37
C TYR A 11 9.20 2.49 16.57
N LEU A 12 9.42 2.49 15.25
CA LEU A 12 8.89 3.51 14.36
C LEU A 12 7.36 3.43 14.27
N GLU A 13 6.79 2.23 14.16
CA GLU A 13 5.33 2.01 14.19
C GLU A 13 4.72 2.60 15.48
N TYR A 14 5.33 2.34 16.63
CA TYR A 14 4.89 2.88 17.91
C TYR A 14 5.02 4.41 17.98
N GLY A 15 6.17 4.96 17.57
CA GLY A 15 6.40 6.41 17.54
C GLY A 15 5.42 7.14 16.63
N LEU A 16 5.16 6.61 15.43
CA LEU A 16 4.17 7.15 14.50
C LEU A 16 2.74 7.03 15.04
N SER A 17 2.40 5.91 15.68
CA SER A 17 1.09 5.73 16.32
C SER A 17 0.87 6.76 17.43
N ALA A 18 1.89 7.04 18.24
CA ALA A 18 1.83 8.07 19.28
C ALA A 18 1.70 9.49 18.68
N LEU A 19 2.45 9.76 17.60
CA LEU A 19 2.40 11.04 16.87
C LEU A 19 1.01 11.28 16.25
N LEU A 20 0.37 10.23 15.75
CA LEU A 20 -0.91 10.26 15.05
C LEU A 20 -2.12 9.96 15.94
N LYS A 21 -1.98 9.97 17.27
CA LYS A 21 -3.04 9.57 18.22
C LYS A 21 -4.39 10.31 18.10
N ARG A 22 -4.40 11.48 17.43
CA ARG A 22 -5.60 12.31 17.18
C ARG A 22 -6.17 12.12 15.78
N GLU A 23 -5.58 11.25 14.97
CA GLU A 23 -5.95 10.99 13.59
C GLU A 23 -6.60 9.61 13.46
N LYS A 24 -7.32 9.39 12.35
CA LYS A 24 -7.77 8.04 11.98
C LYS A 24 -6.57 7.26 11.44
N VAL A 25 -6.10 6.25 12.17
CA VAL A 25 -4.90 5.48 11.82
C VAL A 25 -5.23 4.01 11.61
N ILE A 26 -4.78 3.48 10.48
CA ILE A 26 -4.74 2.06 10.16
C ILE A 26 -3.29 1.58 10.32
N ILE A 27 -3.06 0.64 11.23
CA ILE A 27 -1.78 -0.06 11.33
C ILE A 27 -1.82 -1.25 10.37
N ALA A 28 -1.05 -1.19 9.29
CA ALA A 28 -1.12 -2.16 8.19
C ALA A 28 -0.92 -3.61 8.67
N ARG A 29 -0.01 -3.80 9.63
CA ARG A 29 0.31 -5.11 10.24
C ARG A 29 -0.92 -5.80 10.84
N THR A 30 -1.76 -5.05 11.55
CA THR A 30 -2.93 -5.57 12.27
C THR A 30 -4.21 -5.46 11.44
N PHE A 31 -4.23 -4.58 10.44
CA PHE A 31 -5.39 -4.36 9.60
C PHE A 31 -5.45 -5.30 8.40
N PHE A 32 -4.35 -5.50 7.68
CA PHE A 32 -4.32 -6.38 6.49
C PHE A 32 -4.10 -7.85 6.88
N ILE A 33 -5.03 -8.37 7.66
CA ILE A 33 -5.11 -9.75 8.11
C ILE A 33 -6.33 -10.47 7.50
N PRO A 34 -6.30 -11.81 7.36
CA PRO A 34 -7.41 -12.62 6.83
C PRO A 34 -8.78 -12.28 7.42
N ASP A 35 -8.85 -12.04 8.72
CA ASP A 35 -10.10 -11.75 9.43
C ASP A 35 -10.77 -10.46 8.91
N ASN A 36 -9.98 -9.49 8.46
CA ASN A 36 -10.46 -8.20 7.96
C ASN A 36 -10.73 -8.20 6.45
N ARG A 37 -10.66 -9.34 5.76
CA ARG A 37 -10.83 -9.41 4.29
C ARG A 37 -12.18 -8.94 3.76
N TRP A 38 -13.18 -8.85 4.63
CA TRP A 38 -14.54 -8.39 4.32
C TRP A 38 -14.74 -6.90 4.60
N HIS A 39 -13.73 -6.23 5.16
CA HIS A 39 -13.79 -4.81 5.42
C HIS A 39 -13.79 -4.02 4.10
N ILE A 40 -14.54 -2.90 4.09
CA ILE A 40 -14.67 -2.04 2.91
C ILE A 40 -13.82 -0.79 3.15
N LEU A 41 -12.79 -0.61 2.33
CA LEU A 41 -12.06 0.66 2.27
C LEU A 41 -12.84 1.65 1.41
N GLU A 42 -13.10 2.83 1.95
CA GLU A 42 -13.78 3.91 1.23
C GLU A 42 -12.95 4.34 0.01
N TYR A 43 -13.61 4.46 -1.15
CA TYR A 43 -12.94 4.78 -2.43
C TYR A 43 -12.54 6.25 -2.52
N ASP A 44 -13.41 7.15 -2.04
CA ASP A 44 -13.26 8.59 -2.19
C ASP A 44 -12.46 9.27 -1.08
N GLU A 45 -12.21 8.55 0.02
CA GLU A 45 -11.44 9.05 1.15
C GLU A 45 -9.94 9.10 0.80
N PRO A 46 -9.25 10.24 1.04
CA PRO A 46 -7.82 10.32 0.81
C PRO A 46 -7.03 9.56 1.88
N TYR A 47 -6.08 8.73 1.44
CA TYR A 47 -5.19 7.96 2.30
C TYR A 47 -3.79 8.55 2.34
N VAL A 48 -3.25 8.78 3.53
CA VAL A 48 -1.83 9.12 3.72
C VAL A 48 -1.10 7.87 4.16
N ILE A 49 -0.25 7.33 3.31
CA ILE A 49 0.50 6.12 3.59
C ILE A 49 1.88 6.51 4.09
N ILE A 50 2.20 6.13 5.32
CA ILE A 50 3.53 6.28 5.90
C ILE A 50 4.16 4.90 5.92
N CYS A 51 5.20 4.69 5.12
CA CYS A 51 5.86 3.40 5.04
C CYS A 51 7.36 3.52 4.85
N ASP A 52 8.09 2.48 5.29
CA ASP A 52 9.50 2.37 4.97
C ASP A 52 9.72 2.11 3.47
N SER A 53 10.92 2.45 2.99
CA SER A 53 11.30 2.30 1.58
C SER A 53 11.16 0.86 1.03
N ASN A 54 11.19 -0.15 1.91
CA ASN A 54 11.03 -1.55 1.52
C ASN A 54 9.57 -1.94 1.22
N LEU A 55 8.62 -1.25 1.84
CA LEU A 55 7.18 -1.49 1.66
C LEU A 55 6.53 -0.49 0.69
N ALA A 56 7.24 0.57 0.32
CA ALA A 56 6.78 1.60 -0.62
C ALA A 56 6.02 1.03 -1.83
N ARG A 57 6.65 0.14 -2.61
CA ARG A 57 6.03 -0.42 -3.82
C ARG A 57 4.81 -1.28 -3.52
N LEU A 58 4.86 -2.09 -2.46
CA LEU A 58 3.71 -2.87 -2.02
C LEU A 58 2.53 -1.96 -1.67
N MET A 59 2.79 -0.86 -0.94
CA MET A 59 1.74 0.05 -0.53
C MET A 59 1.15 0.83 -1.70
N SER A 60 1.98 1.35 -2.60
CA SER A 60 1.49 1.97 -3.84
C SER A 60 0.64 0.98 -4.66
N CYS A 61 1.07 -0.28 -4.73
CA CYS A 61 0.35 -1.35 -5.43
C CYS A 61 -1.01 -1.69 -4.76
N MET A 62 -1.05 -1.68 -3.43
CA MET A 62 -2.29 -1.94 -2.68
C MET A 62 -3.31 -0.82 -2.86
N PHE A 63 -2.86 0.44 -2.82
CA PHE A 63 -3.72 1.62 -2.91
C PHE A 63 -3.91 2.14 -4.34
N HIS A 64 -3.41 1.41 -5.34
CA HIS A 64 -3.63 1.73 -6.74
C HIS A 64 -5.13 1.79 -7.06
N GLY A 65 -5.55 2.82 -7.80
CA GLY A 65 -6.96 3.13 -8.04
C GLY A 65 -7.68 3.83 -6.88
N ARG A 66 -6.98 4.22 -5.80
CA ARG A 66 -7.51 5.09 -4.72
C ARG A 66 -6.81 6.44 -4.74
N LYS A 67 -7.35 7.41 -4.00
CA LYS A 67 -6.66 8.68 -3.73
C LYS A 67 -5.70 8.46 -2.57
N TYR A 68 -4.40 8.46 -2.83
CA TYR A 68 -3.41 8.31 -1.76
C TYR A 68 -2.21 9.22 -1.93
N PHE A 69 -1.46 9.41 -0.85
CA PHE A 69 -0.18 10.08 -0.85
C PHE A 69 0.79 9.31 0.03
N GLN A 70 1.97 9.00 -0.49
CA GLN A 70 2.95 8.18 0.21
C GLN A 70 4.09 9.03 0.79
N LEU A 71 4.42 8.76 2.05
CA LEU A 71 5.50 9.36 2.81
C LEU A 71 6.49 8.27 3.21
N ASP A 72 7.77 8.57 3.03
CA ASP A 72 8.83 7.73 3.59
C ASP A 72 8.88 7.94 5.10
N ALA A 73 8.74 6.86 5.85
CA ALA A 73 8.71 6.91 7.30
C ALA A 73 10.03 7.45 7.89
N ASP A 74 11.15 7.25 7.17
CA ASP A 74 12.48 7.70 7.60
C ASP A 74 12.65 9.23 7.56
N TYR A 75 11.80 9.96 6.81
CA TYR A 75 11.84 11.42 6.72
C TYR A 75 10.85 12.13 7.64
N ILE A 76 10.10 11.39 8.47
CA ILE A 76 9.14 11.99 9.40
C ILE A 76 9.86 12.33 10.69
N THR A 77 10.05 13.64 10.91
CA THR A 77 10.74 14.16 12.10
C THR A 77 9.77 14.69 13.15
N GLY A 78 8.53 15.01 12.77
CA GLY A 78 7.51 15.40 13.73
C GLY A 78 6.17 15.82 13.13
N LEU A 79 5.36 16.47 13.95
CA LEU A 79 3.97 16.79 13.64
C LEU A 79 3.82 17.80 12.47
N LYS A 80 4.82 18.65 12.24
CA LYS A 80 4.82 19.60 11.11
C LYS A 80 4.77 18.87 9.77
N ASP A 81 5.49 17.76 9.64
CA ASP A 81 5.48 16.94 8.42
C ASP A 81 4.08 16.40 8.14
N ILE A 82 3.38 15.98 9.19
CA ILE A 82 1.99 15.50 9.12
C ILE A 82 1.01 16.64 8.77
N GLN A 83 1.20 17.83 9.34
CA GLN A 83 0.37 19.01 9.06
C GLN A 83 0.53 19.46 7.61
N ASN A 84 1.75 19.48 7.09
CA ASN A 84 2.01 19.85 5.69
C ASN A 84 1.27 18.95 4.70
N VAL A 85 1.07 17.67 5.04
CA VAL A 85 0.35 16.71 4.20
C VAL A 85 -1.15 17.03 4.16
N LYS A 86 -1.73 17.53 5.25
CA LYS A 86 -3.15 17.95 5.27
C LYS A 86 -3.43 19.14 4.35
N HIS A 87 -2.43 19.99 4.13
CA HIS A 87 -2.53 21.16 3.27
C HIS A 87 -2.13 20.89 1.81
N ARG A 88 -1.76 19.65 1.47
CA ARG A 88 -1.40 19.26 0.11
C ARG A 88 -2.63 19.09 -0.77
N SER A 89 -2.56 19.64 -1.98
CA SER A 89 -3.61 19.51 -3.00
C SER A 89 -3.39 18.35 -3.98
N VAL A 90 -2.19 17.76 -4.01
CA VAL A 90 -1.80 16.75 -5.00
C VAL A 90 -1.79 15.35 -4.38
N TRP A 91 -2.68 14.50 -4.88
CA TRP A 91 -2.84 13.10 -4.50
C TRP A 91 -2.48 12.21 -5.70
N GLU A 92 -1.82 11.09 -5.44
CA GLU A 92 -1.70 10.03 -6.44
C GLU A 92 -3.09 9.43 -6.64
N HIS A 93 -3.60 9.55 -7.86
CA HIS A 93 -4.91 9.04 -8.20
C HIS A 93 -4.94 8.57 -9.65
N ALA A 94 -5.27 7.30 -9.84
CA ALA A 94 -5.53 6.71 -11.15
C ALA A 94 -7.04 6.38 -11.24
N PRO A 95 -7.92 7.34 -11.61
CA PRO A 95 -9.37 7.18 -11.52
C PRO A 95 -9.92 6.03 -12.37
N ASN A 96 -9.20 5.64 -13.42
CA ASN A 96 -9.59 4.57 -14.33
C ASN A 96 -8.98 3.20 -13.94
N ALA A 97 -8.14 3.16 -12.91
CA ALA A 97 -7.52 1.92 -12.46
C ALA A 97 -8.49 1.10 -11.60
N ARG A 98 -8.51 -0.21 -11.81
CA ARG A 98 -9.32 -1.11 -11.00
C ARG A 98 -8.68 -1.30 -9.64
N ALA A 99 -9.28 -0.70 -8.61
CA ALA A 99 -8.75 -0.82 -7.25
C ALA A 99 -8.76 -2.27 -6.74
N LEU A 100 -7.83 -2.56 -5.83
CA LEU A 100 -7.79 -3.85 -5.16
C LEU A 100 -8.93 -4.00 -4.16
N THR A 101 -9.54 -5.17 -4.16
CA THR A 101 -10.44 -5.62 -3.11
C THR A 101 -9.66 -5.88 -1.82
N MET A 102 -10.34 -5.87 -0.69
CA MET A 102 -9.69 -6.12 0.59
C MET A 102 -9.09 -7.54 0.68
N SER A 103 -9.70 -8.53 0.04
CA SER A 103 -9.11 -9.88 -0.07
C SER A 103 -7.80 -9.90 -0.87
N GLU A 104 -7.72 -9.17 -1.99
CA GLU A 104 -6.49 -9.03 -2.77
C GLU A 104 -5.40 -8.32 -1.96
N MET A 105 -5.74 -7.22 -1.29
CA MET A 105 -4.83 -6.47 -0.41
C MET A 105 -4.28 -7.34 0.73
N VAL A 106 -5.15 -8.07 1.44
CA VAL A 106 -4.75 -8.96 2.55
C VAL A 106 -3.80 -10.07 2.06
N VAL A 107 -4.10 -10.67 0.91
CA VAL A 107 -3.24 -11.71 0.33
C VAL A 107 -1.89 -11.15 -0.10
N MET A 108 -1.86 -10.01 -0.79
CA MET A 108 -0.61 -9.37 -1.22
C MET A 108 0.25 -8.96 -0.02
N PHE A 109 -0.36 -8.32 0.97
CA PHE A 109 0.33 -7.91 2.19
C PHE A 109 0.84 -9.12 2.97
N GLY A 110 0.02 -10.16 3.17
CA GLY A 110 0.43 -11.38 3.85
C GLY A 110 1.58 -12.11 3.14
N TYR A 111 1.55 -12.16 1.82
CA TYR A 111 2.60 -12.78 1.02
C TYR A 111 3.93 -12.02 1.09
N ILE A 112 3.91 -10.69 1.06
CA ILE A 112 5.14 -9.87 1.00
C ILE A 112 5.65 -9.45 2.38
N TYR A 113 4.77 -8.87 3.22
CA TYR A 113 5.15 -8.37 4.54
C TYR A 113 5.40 -9.53 5.51
N ARG A 114 4.44 -10.45 5.62
CA ARG A 114 4.48 -11.59 6.55
C ARG A 114 5.18 -12.83 5.97
N GLN A 115 5.58 -12.79 4.69
CA GLN A 115 6.19 -13.94 3.98
C GLN A 115 5.35 -15.22 4.09
N SER A 116 4.02 -15.07 4.16
CA SER A 116 3.11 -16.19 4.38
C SER A 116 2.98 -17.03 3.11
N ARG A 117 3.06 -18.35 3.27
CA ARG A 117 2.83 -19.29 2.16
C ARG A 117 1.35 -19.25 1.75
N PRO A 118 1.02 -19.45 0.45
CA PRO A 118 -0.37 -19.45 -0.01
C PRO A 118 -1.28 -20.43 0.74
N CYS A 119 -0.78 -21.62 1.12
CA CYS A 119 -1.55 -22.59 1.90
C CYS A 119 -1.92 -22.09 3.31
N ARG A 120 -1.02 -21.34 3.95
CA ARG A 120 -1.28 -20.75 5.28
C ARG A 120 -2.34 -19.66 5.17
N LEU A 121 -2.21 -18.76 4.20
CA LEU A 121 -3.23 -17.73 3.94
C LEU A 121 -4.58 -18.36 3.60
N ALA A 122 -4.59 -19.44 2.83
CA ALA A 122 -5.80 -20.18 2.49
C ALA A 122 -6.50 -20.74 3.74
N SER A 123 -5.72 -21.34 4.65
CA SER A 123 -6.23 -21.83 5.93
C SER A 123 -6.77 -20.71 6.82
N GLU A 124 -6.02 -19.61 6.99
CA GLU A 124 -6.45 -18.47 7.80
C GLU A 124 -7.70 -17.78 7.20
N MET A 125 -7.82 -17.77 5.89
CA MET A 125 -9.00 -17.26 5.18
C MET A 125 -10.14 -18.28 5.08
N GLY A 126 -9.95 -19.56 5.41
CA GLY A 126 -10.98 -20.59 5.16
C GLY A 126 -11.39 -20.71 3.68
N VAL A 127 -10.42 -20.62 2.75
CA VAL A 127 -10.63 -20.78 1.30
C VAL A 127 -9.63 -21.76 0.72
N ASN A 128 -9.76 -22.10 -0.56
CA ASN A 128 -8.76 -22.92 -1.25
C ASN A 128 -7.51 -22.10 -1.61
N THR A 129 -6.34 -22.74 -1.59
CA THR A 129 -5.06 -22.18 -2.09
C THR A 129 -5.17 -21.63 -3.52
N LYS A 130 -5.96 -22.26 -4.39
CA LYS A 130 -6.24 -21.74 -5.75
C LYS A 130 -6.86 -20.35 -5.70
N THR A 131 -7.82 -20.12 -4.81
CA THR A 131 -8.48 -18.81 -4.61
C THR A 131 -7.49 -17.76 -4.12
N VAL A 132 -6.59 -18.11 -3.19
CA VAL A 132 -5.52 -17.21 -2.74
C VAL A 132 -4.60 -16.83 -3.90
N ASN A 133 -4.19 -17.79 -4.73
CA ASN A 133 -3.39 -17.50 -5.91
C ASN A 133 -4.14 -16.61 -6.91
N THR A 134 -5.44 -16.84 -7.12
CA THR A 134 -6.27 -15.95 -7.94
C THR A 134 -6.24 -14.53 -7.40
N PHE A 135 -6.48 -14.31 -6.11
CA PHE A 135 -6.39 -12.97 -5.51
C PHE A 135 -5.02 -12.33 -5.72
N LEU A 136 -3.94 -13.09 -5.54
CA LEU A 136 -2.57 -12.59 -5.72
C LEU A 136 -2.31 -12.16 -7.17
N TYR A 137 -2.63 -13.00 -8.15
CA TYR A 137 -2.37 -12.72 -9.56
C TYR A 137 -3.33 -11.68 -10.16
N THR A 138 -4.59 -11.67 -9.74
CA THR A 138 -5.53 -10.60 -10.10
C THR A 138 -5.05 -9.27 -9.54
N GLY A 139 -4.56 -9.22 -8.30
CA GLY A 139 -3.97 -8.02 -7.71
C GLY A 139 -2.77 -7.49 -8.51
N MET A 140 -1.86 -8.39 -8.92
CA MET A 140 -0.74 -8.04 -9.81
C MET A 140 -1.21 -7.52 -11.17
N ALA A 141 -2.21 -8.16 -11.78
CA ALA A 141 -2.74 -7.76 -13.09
C ALA A 141 -3.43 -6.38 -13.05
N LYS A 142 -4.20 -6.08 -12.00
CA LYS A 142 -4.82 -4.77 -11.77
C LYS A 142 -3.80 -3.63 -11.66
N ASN A 143 -2.57 -3.97 -11.26
CA ASN A 143 -1.45 -3.04 -11.17
C ASN A 143 -0.56 -3.02 -12.42
N GLY A 144 -0.95 -3.67 -13.51
CA GLY A 144 -0.13 -3.74 -14.73
C GLY A 144 1.14 -4.59 -14.58
N LEU A 145 1.19 -5.48 -13.58
CA LEU A 145 2.35 -6.32 -13.25
C LEU A 145 2.11 -7.79 -13.64
N GLN A 146 1.27 -8.05 -14.65
CA GLN A 146 1.02 -9.40 -15.15
C GLN A 146 2.33 -10.07 -15.60
N GLY A 147 2.54 -11.32 -15.18
CA GLY A 147 3.76 -12.08 -15.50
C GLY A 147 5.00 -11.68 -14.68
N LYS A 148 4.95 -10.60 -13.89
CA LYS A 148 6.06 -10.25 -12.99
C LYS A 148 6.00 -11.07 -11.70
N SER A 149 7.17 -11.38 -11.16
CA SER A 149 7.27 -12.01 -9.83
C SER A 149 6.72 -11.06 -8.76
N VAL A 150 5.88 -11.57 -7.86
CA VAL A 150 5.35 -10.79 -6.72
C VAL A 150 6.48 -10.26 -5.83
N LYS A 151 7.64 -10.95 -5.79
CA LYS A 151 8.84 -10.46 -5.08
C LYS A 151 9.35 -9.12 -5.59
N SER A 152 8.98 -8.71 -6.81
CA SER A 152 9.29 -7.38 -7.33
C SER A 152 8.61 -6.25 -6.56
N LEU A 153 7.61 -6.54 -5.71
CA LEU A 153 6.98 -5.54 -4.84
C LEU A 153 7.81 -5.19 -3.59
N VAL A 154 8.95 -5.84 -3.38
CA VAL A 154 9.88 -5.55 -2.27
C VAL A 154 10.92 -4.54 -2.73
N GLY A 155 11.18 -3.55 -1.89
CA GLY A 155 12.24 -2.55 -2.11
C GLY A 155 11.74 -1.30 -2.85
N ARG A 156 12.63 -0.31 -3.00
CA ARG A 156 12.32 0.95 -3.67
C ARG A 156 12.17 0.74 -5.17
N GLU A 157 11.25 1.46 -5.79
CA GLU A 157 11.28 1.60 -7.24
C GLU A 157 12.47 2.48 -7.57
N SER A 158 13.45 1.96 -8.31
CA SER A 158 14.48 2.83 -8.89
C SER A 158 13.75 3.83 -9.76
N ALA A 159 13.71 5.10 -9.34
CA ALA A 159 13.15 6.20 -10.10
C ALA A 159 13.97 6.39 -11.38
N ASN A 160 13.72 5.56 -12.39
CA ASN A 160 14.27 5.68 -13.72
C ASN A 160 13.31 5.00 -14.71
N ASN A 161 12.18 5.65 -15.00
CA ASN A 161 11.54 5.52 -16.31
C ASN A 161 10.50 6.58 -16.70
N ASN A 162 10.28 7.66 -15.92
CA ASN A 162 9.37 8.76 -16.31
C ASN A 162 10.07 10.12 -16.46
N ARG A 163 11.29 10.14 -17.00
CA ARG A 163 11.94 11.38 -17.51
C ARG A 163 12.13 11.40 -19.04
N SER A 164 11.55 10.45 -19.77
CA SER A 164 11.69 10.34 -21.22
C SER A 164 10.47 10.81 -22.04
N ILE A 165 9.44 11.39 -21.42
CA ILE A 165 8.27 11.92 -22.17
C ILE A 165 7.92 13.35 -21.72
N ILE A 166 8.91 14.23 -21.57
CA ILE A 166 8.72 15.70 -21.70
C ILE A 166 10.01 16.29 -22.31
N ARG A 167 10.41 15.80 -23.49
CA ARG A 167 11.35 16.48 -24.40
C ARG A 167 11.02 16.09 -25.84
N ALA A 168 9.86 16.47 -26.32
CA ALA A 168 9.56 16.60 -27.74
C ALA A 168 8.38 17.56 -27.88
N GLY A 169 8.63 18.74 -28.44
CA GLY A 169 7.61 19.77 -28.70
C GLY A 169 7.93 21.12 -28.08
N ASN A 170 8.98 21.76 -28.58
CA ASN A 170 9.08 23.23 -28.70
C ASN A 170 10.36 23.56 -29.49
N ILE A 171 10.27 23.45 -30.81
CA ILE A 171 10.83 24.37 -31.80
C ILE A 171 9.81 24.42 -32.94
#